data_AF-A2FD57-F1
#
_entry.id   AF-A2FD57-F1
#
_cell.length_a   1.000
_cell.length_b   1.000
_cell.length_c   1.000
_cell.angle_alpha   90.00
_cell.angle_beta   90.00
_cell.angle_gamma   90.00
#
_symmetry.space_group_name_H-M   'P 1'
#
loop_
_entity.id
_entity.type
_entity.pdbx_description
1 polymer ?
#
loop_
_entity_poly.entity_id
_entity_poly.type
_entity_poly.pdbx_seq_one_letter_code
_entity_poly.pdbx_strand_id
1 'polypeptide(L)'
;MIFLALLTFFGLHFRIISPFQKSDQYYFIPPKNKDIVVEIKGGFDEYDKVLFDYNYLDQEFSNKLELSGCKHCNAKLSTKSYSNDRDVVIAVGLKHPQDGLPNLRSLRSTGCKARVVLITEKNISDEFREEFRKCGITIAYLPFIDEMNFSIAQAQTFRFPAMHDFLDHYSKRFDRVMYFDLFDTFFQKDPFYGITKNALYISPERNNHTNSKISEVWTYSLEGLNFHRLYPGNNEIYCSGVFAGKMKAMKKVVDMNAAIIGRQWKHIAADQAILNWMIYDNVLNEVGVKTIPHYEFASLCWTLLLYNGEYGKIRYHKETFTPAVLHQINRNRMLFDKIKNLCL
;
A
#
# COMPACT_ATOMS: atom_id res chain seq x y z
N MET A 1 17.80 15.48 57.60
CA MET A 1 16.97 14.63 58.47
C MET A 1 15.61 15.31 58.55
N ILE A 2 14.49 14.85 57.98
CA ILE A 2 13.96 13.50 57.72
C ILE A 2 13.02 13.58 56.49
N PHE A 3 12.92 12.44 55.79
CA PHE A 3 12.13 12.10 54.61
C PHE A 3 10.63 12.44 54.63
N LEU A 4 10.06 12.70 53.44
CA LEU A 4 8.71 12.25 53.01
C LEU A 4 8.67 12.30 51.45
N ALA A 5 8.95 11.19 50.76
CA ALA A 5 8.03 10.12 50.33
C ALA A 5 7.05 10.54 49.21
N LEU A 6 7.33 9.98 48.02
CA LEU A 6 6.50 9.98 46.82
C LEU A 6 5.12 9.35 47.06
N LEU A 7 4.10 9.92 46.40
CA LEU A 7 2.95 9.18 45.88
C LEU A 7 2.49 9.87 44.60
N THR A 8 3.02 9.41 43.47
CA THR A 8 2.54 9.70 42.12
C THR A 8 1.31 8.84 41.83
N PHE A 9 0.16 9.49 41.64
CA PHE A 9 -1.01 8.89 40.98
C PHE A 9 -1.00 9.31 39.51
N PHE A 10 -1.09 8.33 38.61
CA PHE A 10 -1.03 8.49 37.16
C PHE A 10 -2.15 9.37 36.62
N GLY A 11 -1.78 10.51 36.03
CA GLY A 11 -2.67 11.37 35.23
C GLY A 11 -2.04 11.69 33.89
N LEU A 12 -2.19 10.78 32.92
CA LEU A 12 -1.79 11.01 31.52
C LEU A 12 -2.41 12.32 31.00
N HIS A 13 -1.56 13.22 30.53
CA HIS A 13 -1.98 14.38 29.73
C HIS A 13 -1.40 14.22 28.31
N PHE A 14 -2.27 14.05 27.32
CA PHE A 14 -1.90 14.18 25.91
C PHE A 14 -1.83 15.67 25.57
N ARG A 15 -0.69 16.14 25.07
CA ARG A 15 -0.56 17.49 24.52
C ARG A 15 -0.13 17.41 23.07
N ILE A 16 -1.07 17.59 22.14
CA ILE A 16 -0.75 17.85 20.73
C ILE A 16 -0.25 19.29 20.67
N ILE A 17 1.07 19.47 20.70
CA ILE A 17 1.68 20.78 20.49
C ILE A 17 1.96 20.92 19.00
N SER A 18 1.11 21.69 18.31
CA SER A 18 1.48 22.32 17.04
C SER A 18 2.47 23.43 17.34
N PRO A 19 3.61 23.46 16.64
CA PRO A 19 4.05 24.74 16.12
C PRO A 19 4.60 24.64 14.69
N PHE A 20 4.10 25.52 13.84
CA PHE A 20 4.87 26.06 12.73
C PHE A 20 6.11 26.77 13.31
N GLN A 21 7.29 26.14 13.25
CA GLN A 21 8.56 26.84 13.22
C GLN A 21 9.66 25.90 12.71
N LYS A 22 10.31 26.32 11.61
CA LYS A 22 11.51 25.72 11.04
C LYS A 22 12.65 25.77 12.05
N SER A 23 13.13 24.61 12.49
CA SER A 23 14.54 24.21 12.54
C SER A 23 14.73 22.94 13.40
N ASP A 24 15.77 22.19 13.06
CA ASP A 24 16.61 21.39 13.96
C ASP A 24 16.32 19.91 14.26
N GLN A 25 17.44 19.30 14.63
CA GLN A 25 17.85 17.89 14.63
C GLN A 25 16.99 16.94 15.47
N TYR A 26 17.06 15.66 15.12
CA TYR A 26 16.19 14.57 15.60
C TYR A 26 16.96 13.58 16.50
N TYR A 27 16.36 13.12 17.60
CA TYR A 27 16.91 12.04 18.43
C TYR A 27 15.90 10.88 18.57
N PHE A 28 16.40 9.65 18.43
CA PHE A 28 15.68 8.42 18.77
C PHE A 28 16.25 7.90 20.09
N ILE A 29 15.47 7.94 21.17
CA ILE A 29 15.82 7.29 22.44
C ILE A 29 14.79 6.21 22.68
N PRO A 30 15.09 4.92 22.44
CA PRO A 30 14.21 3.85 22.88
C PRO A 30 14.37 3.72 24.40
N PRO A 31 13.35 4.00 25.23
CA PRO A 31 13.48 3.75 26.65
C PRO A 31 13.29 2.27 26.91
N LYS A 32 14.17 1.70 27.74
CA LYS A 32 14.02 0.34 28.30
C LYS A 32 12.76 0.16 29.17
N ASN A 33 11.91 1.17 29.35
CA ASN A 33 10.67 1.05 30.12
C ASN A 33 9.56 2.01 29.65
N LYS A 34 8.52 1.39 29.09
CA LYS A 34 7.06 1.64 29.18
C LYS A 34 6.36 2.86 28.57
N ASP A 35 7.01 3.86 28.03
CA ASP A 35 6.28 4.88 27.25
C ASP A 35 6.91 5.05 25.88
N ILE A 36 6.34 4.39 24.86
CA ILE A 36 6.70 4.64 23.46
C ILE A 36 5.97 5.92 23.04
N VAL A 37 6.68 7.03 23.06
CA VAL A 37 6.22 8.27 22.42
C VAL A 37 6.68 8.24 20.97
N VAL A 38 5.79 7.81 20.06
CA VAL A 38 6.00 7.95 18.62
C VAL A 38 5.67 9.39 18.23
N GLU A 39 6.64 10.29 18.39
CA GLU A 39 6.55 11.65 17.86
C GLU A 39 7.15 11.69 16.45
N ILE A 40 6.28 11.55 15.45
CA ILE A 40 6.64 11.75 14.04
C ILE A 40 6.54 13.25 13.76
N LYS A 41 7.67 13.94 13.85
CA LYS A 41 7.84 15.31 13.38
C LYS A 41 8.93 15.32 12.31
N GLY A 42 8.62 15.95 11.17
CA GLY A 42 9.45 15.96 9.96
C GLY A 42 8.95 14.97 8.90
N GLY A 43 8.64 15.51 7.73
CA GLY A 43 8.45 14.82 6.45
C GLY A 43 9.22 15.62 5.39
N PHE A 44 9.78 14.93 4.40
CA PHE A 44 10.49 15.44 3.22
C PHE A 44 10.65 16.98 3.09
N ASP A 45 11.64 17.57 3.77
CA ASP A 45 11.96 19.01 3.63
C ASP A 45 12.49 19.39 2.23
N GLU A 46 12.90 18.41 1.41
CA GLU A 46 13.32 18.62 0.01
C GLU A 46 12.15 18.51 -1.00
N TYR A 47 10.92 18.22 -0.56
CA TYR A 47 9.75 18.06 -1.44
C TYR A 47 8.52 18.79 -0.89
N ASP A 48 8.60 20.12 -0.76
CA ASP A 48 7.40 20.95 -0.89
C ASP A 48 6.88 20.81 -2.34
N LYS A 49 5.90 20.02 -2.76
CA LYS A 49 5.05 18.93 -2.26
C LYS A 49 5.08 17.90 -3.41
N VAL A 50 4.60 16.68 -3.23
CA VAL A 50 4.25 15.85 -4.41
C VAL A 50 3.03 16.47 -5.07
N LEU A 51 3.16 17.64 -5.71
CA LEU A 51 2.04 18.44 -6.18
C LEU A 51 1.38 17.76 -7.36
N PHE A 52 0.36 16.96 -7.07
CA PHE A 52 -0.65 16.64 -8.06
C PHE A 52 -1.35 17.93 -8.50
N ASP A 53 -1.83 17.95 -9.74
CA ASP A 53 -2.80 18.94 -10.17
C ASP A 53 -4.16 18.61 -9.54
N TYR A 54 -4.38 19.09 -8.32
CA TYR A 54 -5.59 18.83 -7.56
C TYR A 54 -6.84 19.43 -8.20
N ASN A 55 -6.71 20.52 -8.95
CA ASN A 55 -7.85 21.10 -9.69
C ASN A 55 -8.32 20.11 -10.77
N TYR A 56 -7.38 19.54 -11.51
CA TYR A 56 -7.67 18.48 -12.49
C TYR A 56 -8.28 17.24 -11.81
N LEU A 57 -7.67 16.75 -10.71
CA LEU A 57 -8.17 15.57 -10.00
C LEU A 57 -9.58 15.80 -9.41
N ASP A 58 -9.86 16.99 -8.89
CA ASP A 58 -11.18 17.37 -8.37
C ASP A 58 -12.23 17.39 -9.47
N GLN A 59 -11.88 17.89 -10.67
CA GLN A 59 -12.75 17.83 -11.84
C GLN A 59 -13.05 16.38 -12.22
N GLU A 60 -12.02 15.53 -12.32
CA GLU A 60 -12.17 14.11 -12.64
C GLU A 60 -13.04 13.37 -11.63
N PHE A 61 -12.87 13.67 -10.34
CA PHE A 61 -13.67 13.06 -9.29
C PHE A 61 -15.09 13.62 -9.18
N SER A 62 -15.34 14.83 -9.64
CA SER A 62 -16.69 15.39 -9.75
C SER A 62 -17.50 14.72 -10.85
N ASN A 63 -16.84 14.20 -11.89
CA ASN A 63 -17.48 13.44 -12.95
C ASN A 63 -18.01 12.09 -12.44
N LYS A 64 -19.16 11.67 -12.97
CA LYS A 64 -19.72 10.33 -12.71
C LYS A 64 -18.74 9.25 -13.22
N LEU A 65 -18.60 8.17 -12.46
CA LEU A 65 -17.76 7.04 -12.88
C LEU A 65 -18.41 6.33 -14.07
N GLU A 66 -17.79 6.44 -15.25
CA GLU A 66 -18.22 5.77 -16.48
C GLU A 66 -17.27 4.61 -16.80
N LEU A 67 -17.82 3.39 -16.90
CA LEU A 67 -17.07 2.14 -17.11
C LEU A 67 -17.47 1.39 -18.38
N SER A 68 -18.46 1.89 -19.11
CA SER A 68 -19.05 1.24 -20.29
C SER A 68 -18.06 1.07 -21.45
N GLY A 69 -17.01 1.89 -21.51
CA GLY A 69 -15.95 1.80 -22.51
C GLY A 69 -14.85 0.80 -22.18
N CYS A 70 -14.81 0.24 -20.97
CA CYS A 70 -13.70 -0.60 -20.53
C CYS A 70 -13.79 -1.99 -21.16
N LYS A 71 -12.70 -2.44 -21.79
CA LYS A 71 -12.58 -3.84 -22.24
C LYS A 71 -12.38 -4.75 -21.04
N HIS A 72 -13.30 -5.68 -20.84
CA HIS A 72 -13.16 -6.69 -19.80
C HIS A 72 -12.28 -7.85 -20.29
N CYS A 73 -11.61 -8.51 -19.34
CA CYS A 73 -10.88 -9.72 -19.61
C CYS A 73 -11.83 -10.83 -20.06
N ASN A 74 -11.40 -11.64 -21.01
CA ASN A 74 -12.14 -12.79 -21.52
C ASN A 74 -12.05 -13.99 -20.55
N ALA A 75 -12.58 -13.82 -19.33
CA ALA A 75 -12.58 -14.85 -18.29
C ALA A 75 -13.89 -14.84 -17.51
N LYS A 76 -14.28 -16.01 -17.00
CA LYS A 76 -15.48 -16.17 -16.15
C LYS A 76 -15.15 -15.74 -14.73
N LEU A 77 -15.19 -14.43 -14.48
CA LEU A 77 -14.97 -13.84 -13.15
C LEU A 77 -16.30 -13.63 -12.40
N SER A 78 -16.23 -13.54 -11.08
CA SER A 78 -17.37 -13.04 -10.31
C SER A 78 -17.55 -11.56 -10.59
N THR A 79 -18.76 -11.15 -10.97
CA THR A 79 -19.12 -9.74 -11.21
C THR A 79 -19.81 -9.09 -10.01
N LYS A 80 -19.86 -9.79 -8.87
CA LYS A 80 -20.48 -9.27 -7.66
C LYS A 80 -19.60 -8.15 -7.08
N SER A 81 -20.14 -6.94 -7.13
CA SER A 81 -19.51 -5.75 -6.61
C SER A 81 -19.63 -5.66 -5.09
N TYR A 82 -18.54 -5.30 -4.43
CA TYR A 82 -18.44 -4.99 -3.00
C TYR A 82 -17.89 -3.58 -2.75
N SER A 83 -17.63 -2.83 -3.82
CA SER A 83 -17.16 -1.47 -3.82
C SER A 83 -18.21 -0.50 -4.39
N ASN A 84 -18.00 0.79 -4.12
CA ASN A 84 -18.77 1.90 -4.66
C ASN A 84 -17.83 3.08 -4.95
N ASP A 85 -18.39 4.23 -5.35
CA ASP A 85 -17.64 5.42 -5.74
C ASP A 85 -16.98 6.17 -4.56
N ARG A 86 -17.27 5.79 -3.31
CA ARG A 86 -16.57 6.21 -2.09
C ARG A 86 -15.38 5.32 -1.75
N ASP A 87 -15.10 4.28 -2.53
CA ASP A 87 -13.89 3.49 -2.40
C ASP A 87 -12.86 3.91 -3.43
N VAL A 88 -11.57 3.87 -3.06
CA VAL A 88 -10.47 4.18 -3.98
C VAL A 88 -9.43 3.08 -4.00
N VAL A 89 -9.00 2.71 -5.20
CA VAL A 89 -7.84 1.87 -5.44
C VAL A 89 -6.73 2.77 -5.97
N ILE A 90 -5.56 2.71 -5.33
CA ILE A 90 -4.38 3.46 -5.72
C ILE A 90 -3.35 2.46 -6.28
N ALA A 91 -2.83 2.76 -7.46
CA ALA A 91 -1.70 2.09 -8.05
C ALA A 91 -0.63 3.13 -8.40
N VAL A 92 0.64 2.75 -8.23
CA VAL A 92 1.78 3.57 -8.66
C VAL A 92 2.50 2.81 -9.76
N GLY A 93 2.65 3.43 -10.93
CA GLY A 93 3.31 2.86 -12.09
C GLY A 93 4.22 3.89 -12.73
N LEU A 94 5.53 3.70 -12.63
CA LEU A 94 6.53 4.60 -13.19
C LEU A 94 7.17 3.97 -14.44
N LYS A 95 7.72 4.78 -15.34
CA LYS A 95 8.34 4.40 -16.62
C LYS A 95 7.42 3.78 -17.68
N HIS A 96 6.69 2.72 -17.32
CA HIS A 96 5.84 1.97 -18.25
C HIS A 96 4.43 1.71 -17.70
N PRO A 97 3.70 2.73 -17.24
CA PRO A 97 2.36 2.57 -16.65
C PRO A 97 1.38 1.79 -17.54
N GLN A 98 1.50 1.87 -18.87
CA GLN A 98 0.69 1.14 -19.84
C GLN A 98 0.76 -0.38 -19.67
N ASP A 99 1.86 -0.94 -19.17
CA ASP A 99 1.99 -2.37 -18.92
C ASP A 99 1.06 -2.86 -17.80
N GLY A 100 0.55 -1.94 -16.98
CA GLY A 100 -0.46 -2.20 -15.96
C GLY A 100 -1.90 -2.23 -16.45
N LEU A 101 -2.18 -1.88 -17.71
CA LEU A 101 -3.55 -1.85 -18.23
C LEU A 101 -4.28 -3.20 -18.13
N PRO A 102 -3.67 -4.36 -18.44
CA PRO A 102 -4.29 -5.67 -18.25
C PRO A 102 -4.71 -5.92 -16.79
N ASN A 103 -3.90 -5.47 -15.84
CA ASN A 103 -4.13 -5.61 -14.42
C ASN A 103 -5.32 -4.74 -13.98
N LEU A 104 -5.41 -3.51 -14.48
CA LEU A 104 -6.55 -2.62 -14.24
C LEU A 104 -7.85 -3.11 -14.91
N ARG A 105 -7.76 -3.69 -16.12
CA ARG A 105 -8.90 -4.34 -16.78
C ARG A 105 -9.37 -5.57 -16.00
N SER A 106 -8.45 -6.32 -15.38
CA SER A 106 -8.85 -7.41 -14.49
C SER A 106 -9.66 -6.92 -13.31
N LEU A 107 -9.26 -5.82 -12.67
CA LEU A 107 -10.04 -5.19 -11.60
C LEU A 107 -11.46 -4.85 -12.05
N ARG A 108 -11.61 -4.18 -13.21
CA ARG A 108 -12.94 -3.80 -13.74
C ARG A 108 -13.79 -5.01 -14.11
N SER A 109 -13.18 -6.07 -14.62
CA SER A 109 -13.85 -7.32 -14.99
C SER A 109 -14.51 -8.04 -13.80
N THR A 110 -14.11 -7.72 -12.57
CA THR A 110 -14.75 -8.25 -11.34
C THR A 110 -16.03 -7.50 -10.93
N GLY A 111 -16.43 -6.48 -11.68
CA GLY A 111 -17.53 -5.59 -11.30
C GLY A 111 -17.15 -4.57 -10.23
N CYS A 112 -15.85 -4.34 -10.00
CA CYS A 112 -15.36 -3.32 -9.08
C CYS A 112 -15.79 -1.91 -9.52
N LYS A 113 -16.44 -1.18 -8.61
CA LYS A 113 -16.97 0.19 -8.79
C LYS A 113 -16.17 1.24 -8.03
N ALA A 114 -15.08 0.87 -7.38
CA ALA A 114 -14.15 1.83 -6.76
C ALA A 114 -13.61 2.82 -7.79
N ARG A 115 -13.32 4.05 -7.37
CA ARG A 115 -12.46 4.96 -8.13
C ARG A 115 -11.07 4.35 -8.21
N VAL A 116 -10.40 4.52 -9.33
CA VAL A 116 -9.03 4.02 -9.50
C VAL A 116 -8.14 5.20 -9.85
N VAL A 117 -7.06 5.35 -9.10
CA VAL A 117 -6.06 6.39 -9.30
C VAL A 117 -4.75 5.73 -9.67
N LEU A 118 -4.27 6.06 -10.86
CA LEU A 118 -2.96 5.67 -11.34
C LEU A 118 -2.01 6.85 -11.17
N ILE A 119 -1.12 6.75 -10.18
CA ILE A 119 -0.05 7.71 -9.96
C ILE A 119 1.13 7.34 -10.86
N THR A 120 1.58 8.27 -11.69
CA THR A 120 2.55 8.02 -12.76
C THR A 120 3.26 9.30 -13.22
N GLU A 121 4.33 9.15 -14.00
CA GLU A 121 4.97 10.22 -14.77
C GLU A 121 4.16 10.61 -16.02
N LYS A 122 4.55 11.71 -16.70
CA LYS A 122 3.80 12.27 -17.85
C LYS A 122 3.94 11.47 -19.17
N ASN A 123 4.68 10.36 -19.16
CA ASN A 123 5.05 9.61 -20.37
C ASN A 123 4.00 8.56 -20.81
N ILE A 124 2.72 8.96 -20.86
CA ILE A 124 1.64 8.10 -21.38
C ILE A 124 1.16 8.62 -22.72
N SER A 125 1.16 7.77 -23.75
CA SER A 125 0.63 8.12 -25.08
C SER A 125 -0.87 8.43 -25.01
N ASP A 126 -1.38 9.26 -25.92
CA ASP A 126 -2.81 9.57 -26.01
C ASP A 126 -3.70 8.33 -26.13
N GLU A 127 -3.24 7.32 -26.87
CA GLU A 127 -3.93 6.05 -27.00
C GLU A 127 -4.13 5.37 -25.63
N PHE A 128 -3.07 5.24 -24.83
CA PHE A 128 -3.17 4.62 -23.51
C PHE A 128 -3.92 5.50 -22.51
N ARG A 129 -3.78 6.83 -22.59
CA ARG A 129 -4.59 7.76 -21.80
C ARG A 129 -6.08 7.51 -22.02
N GLU A 130 -6.48 7.36 -23.28
CA GLU A 130 -7.87 7.09 -23.64
C GLU A 130 -8.32 5.70 -23.17
N GLU A 131 -7.49 4.67 -23.28
CA GLU A 131 -7.81 3.34 -22.76
C GLU A 131 -7.97 3.32 -21.23
N PHE A 132 -7.13 4.07 -20.49
CA PHE A 132 -7.30 4.24 -19.05
C PHE A 132 -8.61 4.97 -18.72
N ARG A 133 -8.92 6.06 -19.45
CA ARG A 133 -10.13 6.85 -19.26
C ARG A 133 -11.40 6.01 -19.49
N LYS A 134 -11.42 5.18 -20.53
CA LYS A 134 -12.51 4.23 -20.81
C LYS A 134 -12.76 3.24 -19.67
N CYS A 135 -11.74 2.94 -18.87
CA CYS A 135 -11.82 2.12 -17.68
C CYS A 135 -12.06 2.89 -16.38
N GLY A 136 -12.40 4.19 -16.48
CA GLY A 136 -12.68 5.05 -15.32
C GLY A 136 -11.48 5.16 -14.39
N ILE A 137 -10.27 5.24 -14.97
CA ILE A 137 -9.01 5.40 -14.24
C ILE A 137 -8.61 6.86 -14.35
N THR A 138 -8.48 7.52 -13.20
CA THR A 138 -7.96 8.88 -13.10
C THR A 138 -6.44 8.83 -13.01
N ILE A 139 -5.75 9.55 -13.89
CA ILE A 139 -4.29 9.58 -13.94
C ILE A 139 -3.80 10.76 -13.11
N ALA A 140 -3.04 10.51 -12.05
CA ALA A 140 -2.42 11.53 -11.22
C ALA A 140 -0.94 11.68 -11.60
N TYR A 141 -0.62 12.73 -12.34
CA TYR A 141 0.75 12.97 -12.81
C TYR A 141 1.67 13.47 -11.71
N LEU A 142 2.88 12.93 -11.67
CA LEU A 142 4.01 13.38 -10.87
C LEU A 142 4.86 14.33 -11.73
N PRO A 143 4.83 15.66 -11.50
CA PRO A 143 5.40 16.61 -12.45
C PRO A 143 6.93 16.65 -12.48
N PHE A 144 7.61 16.16 -11.44
CA PHE A 144 9.07 16.27 -11.28
C PHE A 144 9.82 14.95 -11.49
N ILE A 145 9.11 13.82 -11.66
CA ILE A 145 9.77 12.52 -11.63
C ILE A 145 10.64 12.24 -12.87
N ASP A 146 10.31 12.87 -14.00
CA ASP A 146 11.13 12.81 -15.22
C ASP A 146 12.52 13.44 -15.00
N GLU A 147 12.63 14.37 -14.05
CA GLU A 147 13.90 15.00 -13.64
C GLU A 147 14.64 14.19 -12.58
N MET A 148 13.96 13.22 -11.96
CA MET A 148 14.51 12.41 -10.88
C MET A 148 15.08 11.09 -11.40
N ASN A 149 16.40 10.94 -11.31
CA ASN A 149 17.10 9.69 -11.57
C ASN A 149 16.88 8.68 -10.42
N PHE A 150 15.64 8.25 -10.20
CA PHE A 150 15.33 7.23 -9.20
C PHE A 150 15.94 5.89 -9.58
N SER A 151 16.67 5.31 -8.61
CA SER A 151 16.92 3.88 -8.60
C SER A 151 15.60 3.10 -8.53
N ILE A 152 15.62 1.83 -8.95
CA ILE A 152 14.42 0.96 -8.85
C ILE A 152 13.90 0.91 -7.41
N ALA A 153 14.79 0.86 -6.42
CA ALA A 153 14.43 0.87 -5.01
C ALA A 153 13.75 2.17 -4.58
N GLN A 154 14.27 3.33 -4.99
CA GLN A 154 13.63 4.62 -4.70
C GLN A 154 12.26 4.74 -5.39
N ALA A 155 12.13 4.27 -6.62
CA ALA A 155 10.86 4.22 -7.32
C ALA A 155 9.83 3.35 -6.59
N GLN A 156 10.26 2.22 -6.02
CA GLN A 156 9.41 1.36 -5.19
C GLN A 156 8.98 2.03 -3.88
N THR A 157 9.88 2.73 -3.18
CA THR A 157 9.53 3.38 -1.91
C THR A 157 8.73 4.66 -2.07
N PHE A 158 8.93 5.39 -3.18
CA PHE A 158 8.28 6.66 -3.47
C PHE A 158 6.73 6.58 -3.49
N ARG A 159 6.16 5.38 -3.63
CA ARG A 159 4.71 5.17 -3.55
C ARG A 159 4.09 5.68 -2.26
N PHE A 160 4.75 5.55 -1.11
CA PHE A 160 4.19 5.99 0.17
C PHE A 160 4.14 7.52 0.30
N PRO A 161 5.21 8.27 -0.03
CA PRO A 161 5.13 9.73 -0.17
C PRO A 161 4.02 10.19 -1.11
N ALA A 162 3.89 9.57 -2.29
CA ALA A 162 2.86 9.95 -3.26
C ALA A 162 1.44 9.63 -2.74
N MET A 163 1.25 8.47 -2.11
CA MET A 163 -0.02 8.13 -1.46
C MET A 163 -0.33 9.03 -0.27
N HIS A 164 0.67 9.46 0.49
CA HIS A 164 0.50 10.35 1.64
C HIS A 164 -0.14 11.66 1.19
N ASP A 165 0.46 12.32 0.20
CA ASP A 165 -0.03 13.59 -0.33
C ASP A 165 -1.47 13.44 -0.86
N PHE A 166 -1.72 12.42 -1.68
CA PHE A 166 -3.06 12.12 -2.22
C PHE A 166 -4.11 11.87 -1.12
N LEU A 167 -3.78 11.02 -0.14
CA LEU A 167 -4.72 10.63 0.91
C LEU A 167 -4.96 11.75 1.92
N ASP A 168 -4.00 12.66 2.12
CA ASP A 168 -4.19 13.85 2.95
C ASP A 168 -5.26 14.75 2.34
N HIS A 169 -5.13 15.05 1.05
CA HIS A 169 -6.09 15.84 0.30
C HIS A 169 -7.49 15.21 0.24
N TYR A 170 -7.57 13.90 -0.07
CA TYR A 170 -8.84 13.20 -0.29
C TYR A 170 -9.38 12.42 0.92
N SER A 171 -8.86 12.66 2.12
CA SER A 171 -9.20 11.93 3.35
C SER A 171 -10.70 11.92 3.70
N LYS A 172 -11.47 12.94 3.28
CA LYS A 172 -12.92 13.02 3.52
C LYS A 172 -13.76 12.43 2.39
N ARG A 173 -13.15 12.21 1.23
CA ARG A 173 -13.84 11.78 0.01
C ARG A 173 -14.01 10.27 -0.08
N PHE A 174 -13.09 9.50 0.50
CA PHE A 174 -13.13 8.04 0.41
C PHE A 174 -13.27 7.39 1.78
N ASP A 175 -14.01 6.28 1.82
CA ASP A 175 -14.30 5.53 3.04
C ASP A 175 -13.31 4.37 3.22
N ARG A 176 -12.94 3.72 2.11
CA ARG A 176 -11.96 2.65 2.06
C ARG A 176 -10.94 2.89 0.95
N VAL A 177 -9.71 2.47 1.22
CA VAL A 177 -8.58 2.61 0.32
C VAL A 177 -7.96 1.24 0.15
N MET A 178 -7.56 0.93 -1.08
CA MET A 178 -6.70 -0.20 -1.40
C MET A 178 -5.47 0.31 -2.14
N TYR A 179 -4.32 -0.28 -1.85
CA TYR A 179 -3.13 -0.18 -2.66
C TYR A 179 -2.84 -1.52 -3.33
N PHE A 180 -2.31 -1.49 -4.56
CA PHE A 180 -1.71 -2.66 -5.18
C PHE A 180 -0.53 -2.34 -6.11
N ASP A 181 0.38 -3.30 -6.26
CA ASP A 181 1.49 -3.27 -7.22
C ASP A 181 0.95 -3.41 -8.64
N LEU A 182 1.11 -2.35 -9.44
CA LEU A 182 0.46 -2.22 -10.74
C LEU A 182 0.80 -3.37 -11.70
N PHE A 183 2.06 -3.83 -11.70
CA PHE A 183 2.60 -4.65 -12.80
C PHE A 183 2.43 -6.16 -12.62
N ASP A 184 2.10 -6.66 -11.42
CA ASP A 184 2.04 -8.10 -11.15
C ASP A 184 0.88 -8.54 -10.25
N THR A 185 -0.20 -7.74 -10.25
CA THR A 185 -1.45 -8.02 -9.54
C THR A 185 -2.62 -8.22 -10.49
N PHE A 186 -3.34 -9.34 -10.35
CA PHE A 186 -4.60 -9.59 -11.07
C PHE A 186 -5.76 -9.86 -10.11
N PHE A 187 -6.98 -9.58 -10.56
CA PHE A 187 -8.18 -9.65 -9.74
C PHE A 187 -9.14 -10.74 -10.23
N GLN A 188 -9.61 -11.58 -9.31
CA GLN A 188 -10.62 -12.61 -9.57
C GLN A 188 -12.00 -12.27 -8.98
N LYS A 189 -12.05 -11.32 -8.03
CA LYS A 189 -13.25 -10.75 -7.42
C LYS A 189 -12.99 -9.27 -7.07
N ASP A 190 -14.06 -8.54 -6.76
CA ASP A 190 -13.92 -7.19 -6.21
C ASP A 190 -13.14 -7.25 -4.88
N PRO A 191 -11.99 -6.53 -4.78
CA PRO A 191 -11.07 -6.67 -3.65
C PRO A 191 -11.58 -6.04 -2.36
N PHE A 192 -12.68 -5.28 -2.40
CA PHE A 192 -13.29 -4.72 -1.19
C PHE A 192 -14.20 -5.71 -0.45
N TYR A 193 -14.29 -6.95 -0.93
CA TYR A 193 -14.95 -8.04 -0.23
C TYR A 193 -14.34 -8.26 1.16
N GLY A 194 -15.15 -8.20 2.22
CA GLY A 194 -14.69 -8.45 3.60
C GLY A 194 -14.04 -7.27 4.33
N ILE A 195 -13.76 -6.16 3.64
CA ILE A 195 -13.18 -4.95 4.24
C ILE A 195 -14.26 -4.12 4.93
N THR A 196 -14.44 -4.35 6.23
CA THR A 196 -15.55 -3.78 7.01
C THR A 196 -15.10 -3.09 8.31
N LYS A 197 -13.97 -3.51 8.88
CA LYS A 197 -13.44 -3.00 10.15
C LYS A 197 -12.51 -1.80 9.91
N ASN A 198 -12.34 -0.96 10.94
CA ASN A 198 -11.30 0.06 10.95
C ASN A 198 -9.93 -0.59 11.25
N ALA A 199 -9.40 -1.31 10.27
CA ALA A 199 -8.18 -2.08 10.34
C ALA A 199 -7.42 -2.00 9.01
N LEU A 200 -6.13 -2.33 9.05
CA LEU A 200 -5.32 -2.64 7.89
C LEU A 200 -5.48 -4.13 7.57
N TYR A 201 -6.02 -4.42 6.40
CA TYR A 201 -6.09 -5.74 5.82
C TYR A 201 -4.89 -5.97 4.91
N ILE A 202 -4.11 -7.00 5.18
CA ILE A 202 -2.79 -7.18 4.57
C ILE A 202 -2.62 -8.57 3.98
N SER A 203 -1.89 -8.67 2.87
CA SER A 203 -1.60 -9.91 2.15
C SER A 203 -0.53 -10.75 2.89
N PRO A 204 -0.86 -11.94 3.43
CA PRO A 204 0.14 -12.85 3.99
C PRO A 204 0.89 -13.59 2.86
N GLU A 205 2.21 -13.65 2.94
CA GLU A 205 3.03 -14.39 1.96
C GLU A 205 3.15 -15.90 2.24
N ARG A 206 2.61 -16.36 3.39
CA ARG A 206 2.68 -17.76 3.87
C ARG A 206 4.12 -18.28 3.97
N ASN A 207 5.03 -17.40 4.33
CA ASN A 207 6.41 -17.68 4.65
C ASN A 207 6.79 -16.87 5.88
N ASN A 208 7.84 -17.28 6.59
CA ASN A 208 8.25 -16.62 7.82
C ASN A 208 9.60 -15.92 7.66
N HIS A 209 9.81 -14.85 8.43
CA HIS A 209 11.04 -14.05 8.39
C HIS A 209 12.30 -14.91 8.61
N THR A 210 12.24 -15.88 9.52
CA THR A 210 13.34 -16.82 9.81
C THR A 210 13.77 -17.67 8.62
N ASN A 211 12.90 -17.84 7.63
CA ASN A 211 13.14 -18.67 6.45
C ASN A 211 13.49 -17.83 5.20
N SER A 212 13.63 -16.50 5.35
CA SER A 212 13.86 -15.59 4.22
C SER A 212 15.10 -14.71 4.42
N LYS A 213 16.20 -15.11 3.79
CA LYS A 213 17.44 -14.30 3.74
C LYS A 213 17.22 -12.93 3.10
N ILE A 214 16.31 -12.82 2.13
CA ILE A 214 15.98 -11.54 1.50
C ILE A 214 15.32 -10.61 2.53
N SER A 215 14.36 -11.14 3.28
CA SER A 215 13.74 -10.36 4.35
C SER A 215 14.76 -9.94 5.40
N GLU A 216 15.70 -10.81 5.74
CA GLU A 216 16.81 -10.53 6.66
C GLU A 216 17.64 -9.34 6.19
N VAL A 217 18.11 -9.36 4.94
CA VAL A 217 18.88 -8.26 4.35
C VAL A 217 18.10 -6.95 4.34
N TRP A 218 16.84 -6.98 3.90
CA TRP A 218 15.95 -5.81 3.90
C TRP A 218 15.74 -5.20 5.28
N THR A 219 15.80 -6.05 6.29
CA THR A 219 15.62 -5.61 7.67
C THR A 219 16.87 -4.92 8.19
N TYR A 220 18.04 -5.52 7.96
CA TYR A 220 19.31 -4.94 8.41
C TYR A 220 19.73 -3.69 7.63
N SER A 221 19.11 -3.39 6.48
CA SER A 221 19.39 -2.18 5.70
C SER A 221 18.71 -0.91 6.23
N LEU A 222 17.84 -1.02 7.24
CA LEU A 222 17.10 0.10 7.81
C LEU A 222 17.80 0.63 9.07
N GLU A 223 18.53 1.74 8.93
CA GLU A 223 19.30 2.32 10.02
C GLU A 223 18.42 2.90 11.12
N GLY A 224 18.79 2.70 12.39
CA GLY A 224 18.09 3.27 13.54
C GLY A 224 16.79 2.56 13.93
N LEU A 225 16.38 1.50 13.23
CA LEU A 225 15.25 0.66 13.60
C LEU A 225 15.73 -0.64 14.26
N ASN A 226 15.03 -1.05 15.33
CA ASN A 226 15.37 -2.27 16.05
C ASN A 226 14.43 -3.42 15.67
N PHE A 227 14.97 -4.42 14.99
CA PHE A 227 14.21 -5.55 14.47
C PHE A 227 14.32 -6.82 15.30
N HIS A 228 14.82 -6.71 16.53
CA HIS A 228 14.90 -7.82 17.48
C HIS A 228 13.58 -8.58 17.67
N ARG A 229 12.41 -8.00 17.38
CA ARG A 229 11.11 -8.69 17.46
C ARG A 229 10.70 -9.42 16.19
N LEU A 230 11.32 -9.15 15.04
CA LEU A 230 10.98 -9.82 13.77
C LEU A 230 11.51 -11.26 13.70
N TYR A 231 12.78 -11.47 14.04
CA TYR A 231 13.47 -12.75 13.82
C TYR A 231 13.28 -13.85 14.88
N PRO A 232 13.06 -13.59 16.18
CA PRO A 232 12.89 -14.69 17.13
C PRO A 232 11.49 -15.33 17.11
N GLY A 233 10.52 -14.77 16.36
CA GLY A 233 9.11 -15.12 16.50
C GLY A 233 8.53 -16.15 15.52
N ASN A 234 9.29 -16.65 14.54
CA ASN A 234 8.71 -17.38 13.38
C ASN A 234 7.54 -16.58 12.75
N ASN A 235 7.69 -15.26 12.73
CA ASN A 235 6.68 -14.31 12.30
C ASN A 235 6.44 -14.41 10.79
N GLU A 236 5.17 -14.39 10.39
CA GLU A 236 4.76 -14.45 8.98
C GLU A 236 5.14 -13.17 8.23
N ILE A 237 5.66 -13.29 7.03
CA ILE A 237 5.96 -12.15 6.17
C ILE A 237 4.64 -11.64 5.59
N TYR A 238 4.37 -10.36 5.79
CA TYR A 238 3.29 -9.65 5.12
C TYR A 238 3.80 -8.87 3.92
N CYS A 239 3.07 -8.95 2.81
CA CYS A 239 3.43 -8.27 1.57
C CYS A 239 3.01 -6.80 1.61
N SER A 240 3.90 -5.88 1.23
CA SER A 240 3.55 -4.46 1.03
C SER A 240 2.93 -4.17 -0.34
N GLY A 241 2.93 -5.13 -1.26
CA GLY A 241 2.41 -4.91 -2.61
C GLY A 241 0.90 -5.02 -2.74
N VAL A 242 0.17 -5.50 -1.73
CA VAL A 242 -1.30 -5.47 -1.68
C VAL A 242 -1.78 -5.31 -0.25
N PHE A 243 -2.47 -4.21 0.03
CA PHE A 243 -3.11 -3.95 1.32
C PHE A 243 -4.29 -3.00 1.17
N ALA A 244 -5.23 -3.07 2.09
CA ALA A 244 -6.44 -2.27 2.04
C ALA A 244 -6.97 -1.97 3.45
N GLY A 245 -7.83 -0.97 3.59
CA GLY A 245 -8.39 -0.62 4.89
C GLY A 245 -9.35 0.55 4.81
N LYS A 246 -9.98 0.89 5.94
CA LYS A 246 -10.71 2.16 6.04
C LYS A 246 -9.73 3.33 5.92
N MET A 247 -10.16 4.43 5.34
CA MET A 247 -9.36 5.64 5.14
C MET A 247 -8.57 6.05 6.38
N LYS A 248 -9.21 6.06 7.56
CA LYS A 248 -8.54 6.41 8.83
C LYS A 248 -7.35 5.49 9.18
N ALA A 249 -7.50 4.18 8.97
CA ALA A 249 -6.42 3.22 9.20
C ALA A 249 -5.33 3.34 8.13
N MET A 250 -5.75 3.44 6.86
CA MET A 250 -4.84 3.56 5.73
C MET A 250 -3.96 4.80 5.84
N LYS A 251 -4.56 5.96 6.12
CA LYS A 251 -3.84 7.23 6.22
C LYS A 251 -2.72 7.15 7.26
N LYS A 252 -3.01 6.62 8.45
CA LYS A 252 -1.97 6.43 9.50
C LYS A 252 -0.81 5.57 9.01
N VAL A 253 -1.11 4.43 8.39
CA VAL A 253 -0.08 3.51 7.87
C VAL A 253 0.78 4.20 6.80
N VAL A 254 0.15 4.94 5.89
CA VAL A 254 0.84 5.66 4.83
C VAL A 254 1.66 6.83 5.38
N ASP A 255 1.11 7.64 6.29
CA ASP A 255 1.80 8.75 6.96
C ASP A 255 3.08 8.26 7.68
N MET A 256 3.00 7.13 8.40
CA MET A 256 4.15 6.54 9.09
C MET A 256 5.20 5.99 8.13
N ASN A 257 4.80 5.25 7.10
CA ASN A 257 5.74 4.75 6.08
C ASN A 257 6.43 5.91 5.37
N ALA A 258 5.67 6.93 4.94
CA ALA A 258 6.22 8.10 4.27
C ALA A 258 7.25 8.83 5.16
N ALA A 259 6.95 9.01 6.45
CA ALA A 259 7.89 9.62 7.38
C ALA A 259 9.19 8.80 7.56
N ILE A 260 9.09 7.47 7.66
CA ILE A 260 10.27 6.59 7.78
C ILE A 260 11.08 6.62 6.50
N ILE A 261 10.43 6.50 5.34
CA ILE A 261 11.10 6.55 4.02
C ILE A 261 11.80 7.88 3.81
N GLY A 262 11.19 9.00 4.22
CA GLY A 262 11.83 10.32 4.13
C GLY A 262 13.14 10.40 4.92
N ARG A 263 13.19 9.80 6.12
CA ARG A 263 14.42 9.71 6.92
C ARG A 263 15.46 8.79 6.29
N GLN A 264 15.00 7.71 5.70
CA GLN A 264 15.85 6.67 5.10
C GLN A 264 16.11 6.91 3.62
N TRP A 265 15.79 8.07 3.05
CA TRP A 265 15.78 8.28 1.59
C TRP A 265 17.12 7.98 0.90
N LYS A 266 18.23 8.21 1.61
CA LYS A 266 19.60 7.91 1.16
C LYS A 266 19.94 6.42 1.19
N HIS A 267 19.16 5.63 1.93
CA HIS A 267 19.31 4.19 2.09
C HIS A 267 18.20 3.48 1.29
N ILE A 268 18.51 2.32 0.74
CA ILE A 268 17.50 1.49 0.10
C ILE A 268 16.65 0.88 1.23
N ALA A 269 15.55 1.55 1.55
CA ALA A 269 14.55 1.08 2.48
C ALA A 269 13.62 0.10 1.76
N ALA A 270 13.57 -1.17 2.18
CA ALA A 270 12.52 -2.05 1.69
C ALA A 270 11.23 -1.70 2.44
N ASP A 271 10.24 -1.16 1.72
CA ASP A 271 8.93 -0.80 2.27
C ASP A 271 8.23 -1.98 2.98
N GLN A 272 8.39 -3.20 2.45
CA GLN A 272 7.91 -4.41 3.11
C GLN A 272 8.55 -4.63 4.49
N ALA A 273 9.84 -4.33 4.67
CA ALA A 273 10.50 -4.46 5.97
C ALA A 273 9.99 -3.40 6.97
N ILE A 274 9.76 -2.16 6.51
CA ILE A 274 9.14 -1.11 7.34
C ILE A 274 7.75 -1.55 7.81
N LEU A 275 6.91 -2.03 6.89
CA LEU A 275 5.55 -2.45 7.20
C LEU A 275 5.51 -3.61 8.21
N ASN A 276 6.33 -4.65 7.99
CA ASN A 276 6.42 -5.78 8.93
C ASN A 276 6.95 -5.32 10.30
N TRP A 277 7.96 -4.45 10.35
CA TRP A 277 8.43 -3.89 11.62
C TRP A 277 7.33 -3.15 12.38
N MET A 278 6.56 -2.28 11.72
CA MET A 278 5.47 -1.58 12.39
C MET A 278 4.39 -2.53 12.94
N ILE A 279 4.16 -3.67 12.27
CA ILE A 279 3.21 -4.69 12.71
C ILE A 279 3.75 -5.42 13.94
N TYR A 280 4.96 -5.98 13.84
CA TYR A 280 5.52 -6.86 14.86
C TYR A 280 6.11 -6.13 16.07
N ASP A 281 6.49 -4.87 15.90
CA ASP A 281 6.91 -4.02 17.01
C ASP A 281 5.72 -3.27 17.66
N ASN A 282 4.48 -3.63 17.28
CA ASN A 282 3.23 -3.12 17.84
C ASN A 282 2.96 -1.62 17.58
N VAL A 283 3.76 -0.95 16.75
CA VAL A 283 3.64 0.46 16.37
C VAL A 283 2.25 0.78 15.82
N LEU A 284 1.73 -0.06 14.90
CA LEU A 284 0.40 0.17 14.31
C LEU A 284 -0.71 0.15 15.37
N ASN A 285 -0.65 -0.81 16.30
CA ASN A 285 -1.66 -0.97 17.33
C ASN A 285 -1.61 0.17 18.35
N GLU A 286 -0.43 0.69 18.68
CA GLU A 286 -0.23 1.86 19.55
C GLU A 286 -0.89 3.12 18.98
N VAL A 287 -0.85 3.30 17.66
CA VAL A 287 -1.59 4.38 16.99
C VAL A 287 -3.05 4.01 16.68
N GLY A 288 -3.57 2.92 17.24
CA GLY A 288 -4.97 2.50 17.11
C GLY A 288 -5.34 1.91 15.75
N VAL A 289 -4.37 1.33 15.03
CA VAL A 289 -4.58 0.58 13.79
C VAL A 289 -4.37 -0.91 14.05
N LYS A 290 -5.45 -1.69 13.96
CA LYS A 290 -5.36 -3.16 14.00
C LYS A 290 -4.94 -3.69 12.65
N THR A 291 -4.12 -4.74 12.63
CA THR A 291 -3.77 -5.48 11.41
C THR A 291 -4.55 -6.79 11.34
N ILE A 292 -5.05 -7.13 10.16
CA ILE A 292 -5.82 -8.36 9.90
C ILE A 292 -5.24 -9.03 8.65
N PRO A 293 -4.66 -10.23 8.76
CA PRO A 293 -4.28 -11.02 7.59
C PRO A 293 -5.51 -11.28 6.72
N HIS A 294 -5.42 -10.99 5.42
CA HIS A 294 -6.53 -11.12 4.48
C HIS A 294 -6.18 -12.15 3.40
N TYR A 295 -6.52 -13.42 3.60
CA TYR A 295 -6.14 -14.51 2.68
C TYR A 295 -6.79 -14.45 1.29
N GLU A 296 -7.83 -13.63 1.07
CA GLU A 296 -8.29 -13.29 -0.28
C GLU A 296 -7.30 -12.36 -1.04
N PHE A 297 -6.30 -11.79 -0.36
CA PHE A 297 -5.15 -11.14 -0.97
C PHE A 297 -4.01 -12.15 -0.99
N ALA A 298 -3.92 -12.93 -2.07
CA ALA A 298 -2.92 -13.97 -2.20
C ALA A 298 -1.61 -13.39 -2.75
N SER A 299 -0.55 -13.41 -1.93
CA SER A 299 0.83 -13.27 -2.41
C SER A 299 1.37 -14.63 -2.85
N LEU A 300 1.93 -14.68 -4.06
CA LEU A 300 2.43 -15.92 -4.67
C LEU A 300 3.95 -16.11 -4.54
N CYS A 301 4.69 -15.16 -3.93
CA CYS A 301 6.17 -15.17 -3.92
C CYS A 301 6.79 -16.51 -3.53
N TRP A 302 6.27 -17.14 -2.46
CA TRP A 302 6.82 -18.38 -1.90
C TRP A 302 5.93 -19.61 -2.13
N THR A 303 4.73 -19.40 -2.64
CA THR A 303 3.69 -20.44 -2.68
C THR A 303 3.14 -20.67 -4.07
N LEU A 304 3.81 -20.17 -5.10
CA LEU A 304 3.36 -20.22 -6.48
C LEU A 304 2.90 -21.61 -6.95
N LEU A 305 3.69 -22.66 -6.69
CA LEU A 305 3.39 -24.03 -7.10
C LEU A 305 2.18 -24.64 -6.36
N LEU A 306 1.72 -23.96 -5.31
CA LEU A 306 0.61 -24.37 -4.47
C LEU A 306 -0.72 -23.75 -4.94
N TYR A 307 -0.69 -22.86 -5.94
CA TYR A 307 -1.88 -22.32 -6.59
C TYR A 307 -2.15 -23.02 -7.92
N ASN A 308 -3.41 -23.38 -8.16
CA ASN A 308 -3.84 -24.01 -9.40
C ASN A 308 -5.24 -23.53 -9.81
N GLY A 309 -5.61 -23.79 -11.06
CA GLY A 309 -6.92 -23.46 -11.61
C GLY A 309 -6.83 -22.57 -12.85
N GLU A 310 -8.00 -22.36 -13.47
CA GLU A 310 -8.17 -21.37 -14.54
C GLU A 310 -8.39 -19.98 -13.94
N TYR A 311 -8.09 -18.94 -14.69
CA TYR A 311 -8.30 -17.57 -14.23
C TYR A 311 -9.76 -17.31 -13.84
N GLY A 312 -9.97 -16.74 -12.64
CA GLY A 312 -11.27 -16.66 -11.97
C GLY A 312 -11.55 -17.80 -10.98
N LYS A 313 -10.71 -18.83 -10.98
CA LYS A 313 -10.76 -20.00 -10.09
C LYS A 313 -9.37 -20.41 -9.58
N ILE A 314 -8.35 -19.58 -9.78
CA ILE A 314 -7.01 -19.84 -9.26
C ILE A 314 -7.08 -19.74 -7.76
N ARG A 315 -6.71 -20.81 -7.05
CA ARG A 315 -6.74 -20.85 -5.58
C ARG A 315 -5.62 -21.70 -5.02
N TYR A 316 -5.33 -21.47 -3.75
CA TYR A 316 -4.41 -22.31 -2.99
C TYR A 316 -5.01 -23.72 -2.86
N HIS A 317 -4.24 -24.76 -3.14
CA HIS A 317 -4.75 -26.14 -3.23
C HIS A 317 -5.40 -26.66 -1.94
N LYS A 318 -5.05 -26.12 -0.77
CA LYS A 318 -5.68 -26.49 0.53
C LYS A 318 -6.90 -25.66 0.88
N GLU A 319 -7.24 -24.66 0.07
CA GLU A 319 -8.35 -23.74 0.33
C GLU A 319 -9.53 -24.03 -0.58
N THR A 320 -10.73 -23.85 -0.04
CA THR A 320 -11.99 -24.04 -0.76
C THR A 320 -12.43 -22.77 -1.50
N PHE A 321 -11.86 -21.61 -1.16
CA PHE A 321 -12.21 -20.32 -1.74
C PHE A 321 -11.20 -19.89 -2.81
N THR A 322 -11.66 -19.06 -3.75
CA THR A 322 -10.82 -18.37 -4.75
C THR A 322 -10.42 -17.00 -4.20
N PRO A 323 -9.15 -16.65 -3.99
CA PRO A 323 -8.77 -15.32 -3.54
C PRO A 323 -9.20 -14.22 -4.52
N ALA A 324 -9.68 -13.10 -3.99
CA ALA A 324 -10.04 -11.91 -4.75
C ALA A 324 -8.87 -11.33 -5.55
N VAL A 325 -7.65 -11.38 -5.01
CA VAL A 325 -6.44 -10.78 -5.59
C VAL A 325 -5.33 -11.83 -5.67
N LEU A 326 -4.62 -11.86 -6.79
CA LEU A 326 -3.39 -12.63 -7.02
C LEU A 326 -2.25 -11.65 -7.24
N HIS A 327 -1.26 -11.61 -6.36
CA HIS A 327 -0.11 -10.71 -6.42
C HIS A 327 1.20 -11.47 -6.60
N GLN A 328 2.19 -10.81 -7.19
CA GLN A 328 3.49 -11.39 -7.61
C GLN A 328 3.32 -12.55 -8.58
N ILE A 329 2.30 -12.48 -9.45
CA ILE A 329 2.03 -13.56 -10.40
C ILE A 329 3.12 -13.66 -11.48
N ASN A 330 3.86 -12.57 -11.72
CA ASN A 330 5.04 -12.52 -12.60
C ASN A 330 6.16 -13.50 -12.19
N ARG A 331 6.13 -14.04 -10.96
CA ARG A 331 7.01 -15.14 -10.53
C ARG A 331 6.72 -16.45 -11.29
N ASN A 332 5.56 -16.56 -11.93
CA ASN A 332 5.23 -17.59 -12.90
C ASN A 332 4.97 -16.95 -14.26
N ARG A 333 6.00 -16.92 -15.11
CA ARG A 333 5.90 -16.28 -16.41
C ARG A 333 4.76 -16.85 -17.27
N MET A 334 4.60 -18.17 -17.27
CA MET A 334 3.55 -18.84 -18.04
C MET A 334 2.14 -18.43 -17.56
N LEU A 335 1.92 -18.40 -16.25
CA LEU A 335 0.64 -17.97 -15.69
C LEU A 335 0.41 -16.48 -15.92
N PHE A 336 1.41 -15.63 -15.71
CA PHE A 336 1.34 -14.20 -15.96
C PHE A 336 0.96 -13.90 -17.42
N ASP A 337 1.68 -14.48 -18.38
CA ASP A 337 1.41 -14.27 -19.81
C ASP A 337 0.01 -14.80 -20.19
N LYS A 338 -0.38 -15.96 -19.66
CA LYS A 338 -1.73 -16.51 -19.87
C LYS A 338 -2.81 -15.54 -19.40
N ILE A 339 -2.70 -14.98 -18.19
CA ILE A 339 -3.72 -14.05 -17.67
C ILE A 339 -3.64 -12.69 -18.37
N LYS A 340 -2.43 -12.17 -18.62
CA LYS A 340 -2.22 -10.92 -19.36
C LYS A 340 -2.91 -10.97 -20.71
N ASN A 341 -2.75 -12.06 -21.47
CA ASN A 341 -3.38 -12.25 -22.78
C ASN A 341 -4.91 -12.33 -22.74
N LEU A 342 -5.52 -12.72 -21.60
CA LEU A 342 -6.97 -12.67 -21.45
C LEU A 342 -7.48 -11.24 -21.25
N CYS A 343 -6.61 -10.29 -20.91
CA CYS A 343 -6.96 -8.91 -20.55
C CYS A 343 -6.39 -7.84 -21.50
N LEU A 344 -5.60 -8.23 -22.50
CA LEU A 344 -5.20 -7.38 -23.63
C LEU A 344 -6.38 -7.22 -24.61
#